data_AF-A0A2T6KX46-F1
#
_entry.id   AF-A0A2T6KX46-F1
#
_cell.length_a   1.000
_cell.length_b   1.000
_cell.length_c   1.000
_cell.angle_alpha   90.00
_cell.angle_beta   90.00
_cell.angle_gamma   90.00
#
_symmetry.space_group_name_H-M   'P 1'
#
loop_
_entity.id
_entity.type
_entity.pdbx_description
1 polymer ?
#
loop_
_entity_poly.entity_id
_entity_poly.type
_entity_poly.pdbx_seq_one_letter_code
_entity_poly.pdbx_strand_id
1 'polypeptide(L)'
;MHVLLLAETLPDAERLASAWRAAAPHAGTDAREVRVPNAVGASAGGPGPAVGHGGGPGNGESRGVLLAGAAIPVGRPAAVGPDSAGPTNPGPTAPGPAPSALPRAEGAALAEAASRADVVVAYVTLLDGEGLHRGVVVEAAAAAAPHAVPVVVVTGRSEVSRREWSTAGLSGVHEVADDDVARVARTWSPGWAR
;
A
#
# COMPACT_ATOMS: atom_id res chain seq x y z
N MET A 1 -3.52 12.99 12.83
CA MET A 1 -3.30 12.07 11.71
C MET A 1 -4.52 11.18 11.50
N HIS A 2 -5.00 11.07 10.26
CA HIS A 2 -6.07 10.19 9.82
C HIS A 2 -5.55 9.11 8.86
N VAL A 3 -5.97 7.87 9.08
CA VAL A 3 -5.54 6.69 8.32
C VAL A 3 -6.77 6.04 7.70
N LEU A 4 -6.78 5.94 6.37
CA LEU A 4 -7.80 5.18 5.65
C LEU A 4 -7.31 3.75 5.43
N LEU A 5 -8.04 2.78 5.96
CA LEU A 5 -7.70 1.35 5.94
C LEU A 5 -8.64 0.62 4.99
N LEU A 6 -8.07 0.00 3.97
CA LEU A 6 -8.80 -0.67 2.90
C LEU A 6 -8.44 -2.16 2.88
N ALA A 7 -9.44 -3.01 2.70
CA ALA A 7 -9.24 -4.43 2.46
C ALA A 7 -10.32 -4.98 1.51
N GLU A 8 -10.10 -6.17 0.96
CA GLU A 8 -11.09 -6.86 0.12
C GLU A 8 -12.34 -7.27 0.90
N THR A 9 -12.21 -7.50 2.22
CA THR A 9 -13.31 -7.86 3.10
C THR A 9 -13.41 -6.88 4.27
N LEU A 10 -14.64 -6.58 4.71
CA LEU A 10 -14.85 -5.73 5.88
C LEU A 10 -14.19 -6.30 7.17
N PRO A 11 -14.28 -7.61 7.48
CA PRO A 11 -13.61 -8.17 8.64
C PRO A 11 -12.10 -7.97 8.64
N ASP A 12 -11.44 -8.03 7.48
CA ASP A 12 -10.00 -7.73 7.38
C ASP A 12 -9.70 -6.25 7.68
N ALA A 13 -10.49 -5.34 7.10
CA ALA A 13 -10.35 -3.91 7.36
C ALA A 13 -10.55 -3.57 8.84
N GLU A 14 -11.53 -4.19 9.50
CA GLU A 14 -11.80 -4.01 10.93
C GLU A 14 -10.69 -4.58 11.81
N ARG A 15 -10.17 -5.78 11.49
CA ARG A 15 -9.00 -6.36 12.18
C ARG A 15 -7.80 -5.45 12.08
N LEU A 16 -7.50 -4.96 10.87
CA LEU A 16 -6.42 -4.02 10.62
C LEU A 16 -6.61 -2.73 11.42
N ALA A 17 -7.83 -2.18 11.45
CA ALA A 17 -8.15 -0.98 12.22
C ALA A 17 -8.04 -1.16 13.73
N SER A 18 -8.42 -2.33 14.25
CA SER A 18 -8.22 -2.67 15.66
C SER A 18 -6.73 -2.70 16.01
N ALA A 19 -5.91 -3.39 15.21
CA ALA A 19 -4.47 -3.45 15.41
C ALA A 19 -3.81 -2.06 15.28
N TRP A 20 -4.24 -1.25 14.30
CA TRP A 20 -3.71 0.09 14.09
C TRP A 20 -4.03 1.02 15.28
N ARG A 21 -5.27 1.01 15.78
CA ARG A 21 -5.67 1.81 16.95
C ARG A 21 -4.93 1.41 18.21
N ALA A 22 -4.67 0.11 18.40
CA ALA A 22 -3.88 -0.36 19.54
C ALA A 22 -2.42 0.13 19.47
N ALA A 23 -1.84 0.16 18.27
CA ALA A 23 -0.43 0.53 18.07
C ALA A 23 -0.18 2.05 17.96
N ALA A 24 -1.18 2.80 17.48
CA ALA A 24 -1.14 4.24 17.26
C ALA A 24 -2.44 4.91 17.73
N PRO A 25 -2.71 4.96 19.06
CA PRO A 25 -3.98 5.42 19.62
C PRO A 25 -4.28 6.90 19.35
N HIS A 26 -3.30 7.67 18.89
CA HIS A 26 -3.45 9.06 18.48
C HIS A 26 -3.89 9.24 17.03
N ALA A 27 -3.88 8.19 16.21
CA ALA A 27 -4.32 8.23 14.82
C ALA A 27 -5.82 7.89 14.75
N GLY A 28 -6.59 8.72 14.05
CA GLY A 28 -7.96 8.37 13.69
C GLY A 28 -7.97 7.38 12.53
N THR A 29 -8.79 6.34 12.58
CA THR A 29 -8.86 5.29 11.54
C THR A 29 -10.25 5.24 10.92
N ASP A 30 -10.36 5.19 9.58
CA ASP A 30 -11.58 4.83 8.84
C ASP A 30 -11.34 3.51 8.13
N ALA A 31 -12.17 2.50 8.35
CA ALA A 31 -12.03 1.17 7.77
C ALA A 31 -13.09 0.93 6.69
N ARG A 32 -12.67 0.48 5.51
CA ARG A 32 -13.58 0.22 4.39
C ARG A 32 -13.24 -1.07 3.66
N GLU A 33 -14.31 -1.75 3.26
CA GLU A 33 -14.24 -2.80 2.28
C GLU A 33 -14.22 -2.20 0.87
N VAL A 34 -13.40 -2.76 -0.02
CA VAL A 34 -13.37 -2.41 -1.44
C VAL A 34 -13.59 -3.66 -2.27
N ARG A 35 -14.75 -3.75 -2.93
CA ARG A 35 -15.08 -4.87 -3.81
C ARG A 35 -14.87 -4.48 -5.26
N VAL A 36 -13.81 -5.01 -5.88
CA VAL A 36 -13.57 -4.80 -7.31
C VAL A 36 -14.42 -5.80 -8.12
N PRO A 37 -15.30 -5.32 -9.03
CA PRO A 37 -16.08 -6.20 -9.89
C PRO A 37 -15.16 -7.11 -10.71
N ASN A 38 -15.49 -8.41 -10.78
CA ASN A 38 -14.75 -9.44 -11.51
C ASN A 38 -13.38 -9.86 -10.93
N ALA A 39 -13.10 -9.60 -9.65
CA ALA A 39 -12.15 -10.42 -8.90
C ALA A 39 -12.76 -11.81 -8.65
N VAL A 40 -12.98 -12.58 -9.72
CA VAL A 40 -13.53 -13.93 -9.63
C VAL A 40 -12.44 -14.82 -9.05
N GLY A 41 -12.45 -14.92 -7.72
CA GLY A 41 -11.86 -15.94 -6.88
C GLY A 41 -10.63 -16.68 -7.42
N ALA A 42 -9.45 -16.23 -7.02
CA ALA A 42 -8.42 -17.15 -6.54
C ALA A 42 -8.86 -17.73 -5.18
N SER A 43 -10.05 -18.36 -5.12
CA SER A 43 -10.41 -19.19 -3.99
C SER A 43 -9.50 -20.40 -4.02
N ALA A 44 -8.80 -20.60 -2.90
CA ALA A 44 -7.89 -21.70 -2.62
C ALA A 44 -8.53 -23.07 -2.89
N GLY A 45 -8.36 -23.58 -4.11
CA GLY A 45 -8.57 -24.98 -4.46
C GLY A 45 -7.23 -25.70 -4.40
N GLY A 46 -6.81 -26.11 -3.20
CA GLY A 46 -5.60 -26.91 -3.03
C GLY A 46 -5.76 -28.32 -3.61
N PRO A 47 -4.82 -28.80 -4.45
CA PRO A 47 -4.56 -30.23 -4.57
C PRO A 47 -3.59 -30.67 -3.47
N GLY A 48 -3.92 -31.79 -2.82
CA GLY A 48 -3.13 -32.42 -1.76
C GLY A 48 -1.72 -32.89 -2.18
N PRO A 49 -0.96 -33.44 -1.22
CA PRO A 49 0.50 -33.40 -1.23
C PRO A 49 1.14 -34.50 -2.08
N ALA A 50 2.23 -34.14 -2.77
CA ALA A 50 3.21 -35.10 -3.26
C ALA A 50 4.51 -34.93 -2.46
N VAL A 51 4.88 -36.01 -1.78
CA VAL A 51 6.10 -36.21 -1.01
C VAL A 51 7.30 -36.25 -1.98
N GLY A 52 8.38 -35.54 -1.64
CA GLY A 52 9.67 -35.67 -2.32
C GLY A 52 10.82 -35.11 -1.47
N HIS A 53 11.65 -36.01 -0.94
CA HIS A 53 12.82 -35.74 -0.10
C HIS A 53 14.07 -35.32 -0.90
N GLY A 54 14.94 -34.54 -0.24
CA GLY A 54 16.36 -34.30 -0.58
C GLY A 54 16.65 -32.79 -0.67
N GLY A 55 17.59 -32.17 0.05
CA GLY A 55 18.73 -32.62 0.82
C GLY A 55 19.89 -31.65 0.51
N GLY A 56 20.44 -30.94 1.51
CA GLY A 56 21.71 -30.21 1.38
C GLY A 56 21.76 -28.82 2.06
N PRO A 57 22.70 -28.58 3.00
CA PRO A 57 22.83 -27.31 3.72
C PRO A 57 23.78 -26.33 3.01
N GLY A 58 23.35 -25.08 2.87
CA GLY A 58 24.17 -23.97 2.39
C GLY A 58 24.14 -22.83 3.40
N ASN A 59 25.07 -22.86 4.37
CA ASN A 59 25.29 -21.75 5.30
C ASN A 59 26.00 -20.61 4.55
N GLY A 60 25.27 -19.53 4.28
CA GLY A 60 25.80 -18.27 3.80
C GLY A 60 25.30 -17.12 4.67
N GLU A 61 25.98 -16.86 5.78
CA GLU A 61 25.78 -15.65 6.60
C GLU A 61 26.08 -14.41 5.74
N SER A 62 25.03 -13.77 5.23
CA SER A 62 25.12 -12.43 4.67
C SER A 62 24.76 -11.42 5.77
N ARG A 63 25.77 -10.96 6.51
CA ARG A 63 25.66 -9.80 7.40
C ARG A 63 25.48 -8.54 6.57
N GLY A 64 24.23 -8.20 6.26
CA GLY A 64 23.86 -6.89 5.72
C GLY A 64 23.90 -5.83 6.81
N VAL A 65 24.85 -4.90 6.72
CA VAL A 65 24.90 -3.69 7.55
C VAL A 65 23.79 -2.74 7.06
N LEU A 66 22.76 -2.54 7.88
CA LEU A 66 21.75 -1.49 7.70
C LEU A 66 22.40 -0.14 8.03
N LEU A 67 22.79 0.63 6.99
CA LEU A 67 23.04 2.06 7.15
C LEU A 67 21.70 2.78 7.29
N ALA A 68 21.38 3.18 8.52
CA ALA A 68 20.32 4.15 8.79
C ALA A 68 20.78 5.53 8.26
N GLY A 69 20.45 5.82 7.00
CA GLY A 69 20.58 7.16 6.44
C GLY A 69 19.55 8.09 7.09
N ALA A 70 20.00 9.23 7.61
CA ALA A 70 19.12 10.27 8.13
C ALA A 70 18.08 10.67 7.06
N ALA A 71 16.81 10.70 7.45
CA ALA A 71 15.73 11.18 6.60
C ALA A 71 16.01 12.66 6.26
N ILE A 72 16.38 12.92 5.01
CA ILE A 72 16.48 14.29 4.50
C ILE A 72 15.06 14.83 4.45
N PRO A 73 14.74 15.95 5.12
CA PRO A 73 13.44 16.58 4.98
C PRO A 73 13.31 17.07 3.55
N VAL A 74 12.56 16.32 2.73
CA VAL A 74 12.07 16.80 1.44
C VAL A 74 11.07 17.90 1.76
N GLY A 75 11.54 19.15 1.70
CA GLY A 75 10.66 20.30 1.75
C GLY A 75 9.56 20.15 0.71
N ARG A 76 8.34 20.58 1.06
CA ARG A 76 7.19 20.63 0.14
C ARG A 76 7.66 21.33 -1.14
N PRO A 77 7.63 20.67 -2.32
CA PRO A 77 7.97 21.36 -3.55
C PRO A 77 7.01 22.56 -3.68
N ALA A 78 7.58 23.75 -3.82
CA ALA A 78 6.81 24.94 -4.12
C ALA A 78 5.98 24.60 -5.37
N ALA A 79 4.65 24.76 -5.27
CA ALA A 79 3.79 24.61 -6.43
C ALA A 79 4.33 25.56 -7.51
N VAL A 80 4.87 24.99 -8.59
CA VAL A 80 5.32 25.76 -9.74
C VAL A 80 4.08 26.46 -10.27
N GLY A 81 4.05 27.78 -10.15
CA GLY A 81 2.97 28.59 -10.68
C GLY A 81 2.88 28.42 -12.21
N PRO A 82 1.69 28.62 -12.80
CA PRO A 82 1.43 28.34 -14.21
C PRO A 82 2.31 29.14 -15.21
N ASP A 83 3.03 30.16 -14.75
CA ASP A 83 3.75 31.11 -15.62
C ASP A 83 5.24 30.80 -15.83
N SER A 84 5.76 29.66 -15.35
CA SER A 84 7.18 29.26 -15.50
C SER A 84 7.40 28.11 -16.51
N ALA A 85 6.58 28.03 -17.56
CA ALA A 85 6.76 27.06 -18.64
C ALA A 85 7.80 27.58 -19.66
N GLY A 86 9.08 27.26 -19.43
CA GLY A 86 10.11 27.28 -20.47
C GLY A 86 9.85 26.19 -21.55
N PRO A 87 10.64 26.17 -22.64
CA PRO A 87 10.31 25.42 -23.86
C PRO A 87 10.10 23.91 -23.61
N THR A 88 8.85 23.51 -23.80
CA THR A 88 8.22 22.22 -24.19
C THR A 88 9.11 21.00 -24.40
N ASN A 89 9.91 20.60 -23.41
CA ASN A 89 10.33 19.21 -23.27
C ASN A 89 9.46 18.60 -22.17
N PRO A 90 8.28 18.02 -22.49
CA PRO A 90 7.61 17.18 -21.52
C PRO A 90 8.59 16.07 -21.18
N GLY A 91 9.18 16.15 -19.97
CA GLY A 91 9.94 15.04 -19.43
C GLY A 91 9.07 13.78 -19.43
N PRO A 92 9.67 12.58 -19.37
CA PRO A 92 8.90 11.34 -19.36
C PRO A 92 7.83 11.42 -18.27
N THR A 93 6.56 11.47 -18.68
CA THR A 93 5.44 11.41 -17.75
C THR A 93 5.56 10.07 -17.04
N ALA A 94 5.79 10.10 -15.72
CA ALA A 94 5.72 8.89 -14.94
C ALA A 94 4.34 8.26 -15.20
N PRO A 95 4.26 6.95 -15.53
CA PRO A 95 2.96 6.30 -15.68
C PRO A 95 2.16 6.55 -14.39
N GLY A 96 0.99 7.16 -14.56
CA GLY A 96 0.05 7.33 -13.45
C GLY A 96 -0.50 5.97 -13.00
N PRO A 97 -1.14 5.90 -11.82
CA PRO A 97 -1.82 4.68 -11.40
C PRO A 97 -2.83 4.25 -12.47
N ALA A 98 -3.06 2.94 -12.56
CA ALA A 98 -4.09 2.40 -13.43
C ALA A 98 -5.46 3.03 -13.09
N PRO A 99 -6.35 3.22 -14.09
CA PRO A 99 -7.68 3.76 -13.83
C PRO A 99 -8.47 2.82 -12.91
N SER A 100 -9.27 3.42 -12.01
CA SER A 100 -10.16 2.71 -11.10
C SER A 100 -11.16 1.82 -11.88
N ALA A 101 -11.35 0.60 -11.41
CA ALA A 101 -12.34 -0.35 -11.91
C ALA A 101 -13.67 -0.30 -11.11
N LEU A 102 -13.73 0.51 -10.05
CA LEU A 102 -14.94 0.68 -9.25
C LEU A 102 -16.04 1.40 -10.02
N PRO A 103 -17.33 1.14 -9.70
CA PRO A 103 -18.42 2.00 -10.13
C PRO A 103 -18.13 3.46 -9.77
N ARG A 104 -18.46 4.40 -10.67
CA ARG A 104 -18.11 5.82 -10.52
C ARG A 104 -18.47 6.42 -9.15
N ALA A 105 -19.62 6.06 -8.60
CA ALA A 105 -20.07 6.55 -7.30
C ALA A 105 -19.18 6.02 -6.15
N GLU A 106 -18.83 4.74 -6.20
CA GLU A 106 -17.93 4.11 -5.21
C GLU A 106 -16.51 4.67 -5.32
N GLY A 107 -15.98 4.81 -6.55
CA GLY A 107 -14.68 5.43 -6.79
C GLY A 107 -14.62 6.88 -6.30
N ALA A 108 -15.69 7.67 -6.51
CA ALA A 108 -15.77 9.04 -6.00
C ALA A 108 -15.80 9.09 -4.46
N ALA A 109 -16.55 8.20 -3.81
CA ALA A 109 -16.61 8.11 -2.35
C ALA A 109 -15.27 7.64 -1.75
N LEU A 110 -14.53 6.78 -2.45
CA LEU A 110 -13.19 6.36 -2.04
C LEU A 110 -12.17 7.49 -2.20
N ALA A 111 -12.20 8.22 -3.33
CA ALA A 111 -11.36 9.39 -3.55
C ALA A 111 -11.61 10.50 -2.51
N GLU A 112 -12.87 10.78 -2.19
CA GLU A 112 -13.22 11.74 -1.13
C GLU A 112 -12.66 11.30 0.23
N ALA A 113 -12.75 10.02 0.58
CA ALA A 113 -12.16 9.50 1.80
C ALA A 113 -10.64 9.63 1.80
N ALA A 114 -9.98 9.24 0.71
CA ALA A 114 -8.52 9.36 0.56
C ALA A 114 -8.06 10.82 0.67
N SER A 115 -8.82 11.78 0.15
CA SER A 115 -8.52 13.21 0.23
C SER A 115 -8.42 13.77 1.64
N ARG A 116 -9.04 13.08 2.62
CA ARG A 116 -9.04 13.47 4.04
C ARG A 116 -8.04 12.65 4.86
N ALA A 117 -7.39 11.66 4.26
CA ALA A 117 -6.42 10.82 4.92
C ALA A 117 -5.00 11.39 4.77
N ASP A 118 -4.17 11.16 5.80
CA ASP A 118 -2.74 11.45 5.74
C ASP A 118 -1.96 10.27 5.15
N VAL A 119 -2.53 9.05 5.22
CA VAL A 119 -2.01 7.83 4.59
C VAL A 119 -3.17 6.90 4.27
N VAL A 120 -3.09 6.21 3.13
CA VAL A 120 -3.97 5.10 2.77
C VAL A 120 -3.21 3.79 2.95
N VAL A 121 -3.82 2.84 3.62
CA VAL A 121 -3.25 1.53 3.88
C VAL A 121 -4.15 0.48 3.25
N ALA A 122 -3.63 -0.28 2.30
CA ALA A 122 -4.33 -1.41 1.70
C ALA A 122 -3.81 -2.72 2.32
N TYR A 123 -4.73 -3.62 2.67
CA TYR A 123 -4.41 -4.97 3.10
C TYR A 123 -4.82 -6.00 2.05
N VAL A 124 -3.88 -6.89 1.73
CA VAL A 124 -4.08 -8.07 0.88
C VAL A 124 -3.39 -9.27 1.51
N THR A 125 -3.83 -10.49 1.22
CA THR A 125 -3.16 -11.69 1.74
C THR A 125 -1.89 -12.03 0.96
N LEU A 126 -1.93 -11.82 -0.36
CA LEU A 126 -0.84 -12.00 -1.30
C LEU A 126 -0.76 -10.77 -2.21
N LEU A 127 0.42 -10.17 -2.33
CA LEU A 127 0.69 -9.12 -3.30
C LEU A 127 1.54 -9.68 -4.44
N ASP A 128 0.92 -9.94 -5.57
CA ASP A 128 1.58 -10.40 -6.80
C ASP A 128 1.44 -9.37 -7.94
N GLY A 129 1.89 -9.74 -9.14
CA GLY A 129 1.78 -8.87 -10.32
C GLY A 129 0.33 -8.55 -10.70
N GLU A 130 -0.62 -9.47 -10.49
CA GLU A 130 -2.04 -9.20 -10.75
C GLU A 130 -2.61 -8.20 -9.74
N GLY A 131 -2.26 -8.34 -8.46
CA GLY A 131 -2.64 -7.40 -7.39
C GLY A 131 -2.12 -5.97 -7.59
N LEU A 132 -1.06 -5.77 -8.38
CA LEU A 132 -0.58 -4.43 -8.79
C LEU A 132 -1.35 -3.85 -9.98
N HIS A 133 -2.17 -4.65 -10.65
CA HIS A 133 -2.95 -4.23 -11.82
C HIS A 133 -4.46 -4.26 -11.58
N ARG A 134 -4.93 -4.98 -10.56
CA ARG A 134 -6.33 -5.09 -10.15
C ARG A 134 -6.45 -5.24 -8.64
N GLY A 135 -7.64 -4.97 -8.11
CA GLY A 135 -7.95 -5.19 -6.69
C GLY A 135 -7.71 -3.95 -5.82
N VAL A 136 -7.80 -4.17 -4.51
CA VAL A 136 -7.82 -3.08 -3.50
C VAL A 136 -6.60 -2.17 -3.55
N VAL A 137 -5.41 -2.70 -3.91
CA VAL A 137 -4.17 -1.93 -4.00
C VAL A 137 -4.22 -0.89 -5.12
N VAL A 138 -4.76 -1.28 -6.28
CA VAL A 138 -4.93 -0.37 -7.41
C VAL A 138 -5.96 0.70 -7.12
N GLU A 139 -7.09 0.32 -6.51
CA GLU A 139 -8.13 1.28 -6.12
C GLU A 139 -7.64 2.27 -5.07
N ALA A 140 -6.82 1.82 -4.11
CA ALA A 140 -6.16 2.68 -3.13
C ALA A 140 -5.23 3.70 -3.82
N ALA A 141 -4.36 3.22 -4.73
CA ALA A 141 -3.44 4.07 -5.47
C ALA A 141 -4.17 5.09 -6.35
N ALA A 142 -5.20 4.65 -7.08
CA ALA A 142 -6.01 5.52 -7.93
C ALA A 142 -6.75 6.60 -7.13
N ALA A 143 -7.32 6.25 -5.98
CA ALA A 143 -8.04 7.20 -5.12
C ALA A 143 -7.11 8.22 -4.43
N ALA A 144 -5.90 7.79 -4.04
CA ALA A 144 -4.96 8.64 -3.30
C ALA A 144 -4.14 9.57 -4.21
N ALA A 145 -3.85 9.16 -5.44
CA ALA A 145 -2.94 9.88 -6.35
C ALA A 145 -3.31 11.34 -6.61
N PRO A 146 -4.58 11.73 -6.84
CA PRO A 146 -4.95 13.14 -7.05
C PRO A 146 -4.64 14.04 -5.85
N HIS A 147 -4.49 13.46 -4.66
CA HIS A 147 -4.29 14.17 -3.40
C HIS A 147 -2.84 14.05 -2.88
N ALA A 148 -1.96 13.37 -3.62
CA ALA A 148 -0.59 13.06 -3.21
C ALA A 148 -0.52 12.38 -1.82
N VAL A 149 -1.53 11.57 -1.49
CA VAL A 149 -1.57 10.82 -0.22
C VAL A 149 -0.75 9.54 -0.39
N PRO A 150 0.20 9.24 0.51
CA PRO A 150 1.01 8.03 0.41
C PRO A 150 0.14 6.78 0.58
N VAL A 151 0.41 5.76 -0.26
CA VAL A 151 -0.24 4.45 -0.19
C VAL A 151 0.74 3.39 0.29
N VAL A 152 0.35 2.66 1.31
CA VAL A 152 1.14 1.60 1.94
C VAL A 152 0.39 0.29 1.84
N VAL A 153 1.07 -0.77 1.42
CA VAL A 153 0.47 -2.11 1.41
C VAL A 153 0.98 -2.91 2.61
N VAL A 154 0.04 -3.49 3.35
CA VAL A 154 0.30 -4.52 4.36
C VAL A 154 -0.13 -5.85 3.76
N THR A 155 0.77 -6.83 3.69
CA THR A 155 0.48 -8.12 3.06
C THR A 155 0.97 -9.31 3.87
N GLY A 156 0.33 -10.46 3.73
CA GLY A 156 0.85 -11.72 4.28
C GLY A 156 2.09 -12.23 3.53
N ARG A 157 2.14 -11.99 2.21
CA ARG A 157 3.27 -12.34 1.34
C ARG A 157 3.39 -11.37 0.17
N SER A 158 4.62 -11.04 -0.23
CA SER A 158 4.90 -10.24 -1.43
C SER A 158 5.67 -11.07 -2.46
N GLU A 159 5.18 -11.10 -3.69
CA GLU A 159 5.86 -11.69 -4.85
C GLU A 159 6.33 -10.62 -5.85
N VAL A 160 6.11 -9.34 -5.51
CA VAL A 160 6.53 -8.21 -6.33
C VAL A 160 7.85 -7.62 -5.84
N SER A 161 8.69 -7.23 -6.78
CA SER A 161 9.94 -6.55 -6.54
C SER A 161 9.73 -5.09 -6.14
N ARG A 162 10.77 -4.50 -5.54
CA ARG A 162 10.81 -3.07 -5.22
C ARG A 162 10.55 -2.16 -6.42
N ARG A 163 11.02 -2.56 -7.59
CA ARG A 163 10.82 -1.77 -8.80
C ARG A 163 9.35 -1.76 -9.20
N GLU A 164 8.69 -2.90 -9.17
CA GLU A 164 7.29 -3.06 -9.59
C GLU A 164 6.33 -2.25 -8.70
N TRP A 165 6.44 -2.39 -7.37
CA TRP A 165 5.55 -1.64 -6.48
C TRP A 165 5.83 -0.14 -6.49
N SER A 166 7.09 0.27 -6.69
CA SER A 166 7.45 1.69 -6.83
C SER A 166 6.84 2.28 -8.11
N THR A 167 6.87 1.54 -9.22
CA THR A 167 6.22 1.97 -10.47
C THR A 167 4.69 2.00 -10.38
N ALA A 168 4.10 1.22 -9.46
CA ALA A 168 2.67 1.28 -9.16
C ALA A 168 2.28 2.48 -8.26
N GLY A 169 3.23 3.33 -7.88
CA GLY A 169 2.98 4.51 -7.03
C GLY A 169 2.86 4.19 -5.54
N LEU A 170 3.29 3.00 -5.11
CA LEU A 170 3.23 2.61 -3.70
C LEU A 170 4.42 3.23 -2.93
N SER A 171 4.13 3.77 -1.76
CA SER A 171 5.14 4.36 -0.87
C SER A 171 5.87 3.31 -0.03
N GLY A 172 5.24 2.17 0.21
CA GLY A 172 5.86 1.04 0.90
C GLY A 172 5.01 -0.23 0.84
N VAL A 173 5.68 -1.38 0.95
CA VAL A 173 5.07 -2.70 1.08
C VAL A 173 5.67 -3.36 2.32
N HIS A 174 4.82 -3.89 3.20
CA HIS A 174 5.21 -4.55 4.43
C HIS A 174 4.59 -5.93 4.49
N GLU A 175 5.42 -6.96 4.37
CA GLU A 175 5.04 -8.32 4.74
C GLU A 175 4.91 -8.40 6.26
N VAL A 176 3.78 -8.93 6.74
CA VAL A 176 3.46 -9.00 8.17
C VAL A 176 3.10 -10.43 8.58
N ALA A 177 3.69 -10.89 9.69
CA ALA A 177 3.08 -11.91 10.53
C ALA A 177 2.05 -11.28 11.48
N ASP A 178 1.26 -12.09 12.21
CA ASP A 178 0.10 -11.65 13.01
C ASP A 178 0.36 -10.49 14.02
N ASP A 179 1.62 -10.22 14.41
CA ASP A 179 2.01 -9.12 15.31
C ASP A 179 2.75 -7.93 14.62
N ASP A 180 3.05 -8.02 13.34
CA ASP A 180 3.91 -7.04 12.65
C ASP A 180 3.17 -5.76 12.23
N VAL A 181 1.83 -5.78 12.20
CA VAL A 181 1.01 -4.60 11.89
C VAL A 181 1.31 -3.44 12.83
N ALA A 182 1.59 -3.72 14.11
CA ALA A 182 1.89 -2.68 15.08
C ALA A 182 3.18 -1.90 14.75
N ARG A 183 4.18 -2.56 14.15
CA ARG A 183 5.41 -1.91 13.67
C ARG A 183 5.09 -0.98 12.51
N VAL A 184 4.31 -1.44 11.54
CA VAL A 184 3.90 -0.63 10.38
C VAL A 184 3.12 0.61 10.85
N ALA A 185 2.14 0.42 11.74
CA ALA A 185 1.34 1.51 12.29
C ALA A 185 2.19 2.59 12.98
N ARG A 186 3.20 2.20 13.78
CA ARG A 186 4.10 3.18 14.43
C ARG A 186 4.97 3.95 13.43
N THR A 187 5.43 3.29 12.36
CA THR A 187 6.24 3.91 11.31
C THR A 187 5.44 4.95 10.53
N TRP A 188 4.22 4.59 10.13
CA TRP A 188 3.39 5.44 9.29
C TRP A 188 2.50 6.39 10.06
N SER A 189 2.34 6.19 11.37
CA SER A 189 1.61 7.09 12.27
C SER A 189 2.45 7.52 13.46
N PRO A 190 3.53 8.28 13.25
CA PRO A 190 4.39 8.70 14.34
C PRO A 190 3.67 9.63 15.33
N GLY A 191 3.92 9.44 16.63
CA GLY A 191 3.28 10.21 17.70
C GLY A 191 3.64 11.71 17.74
N TRP A 192 4.72 12.10 17.05
CA TRP A 192 5.13 13.51 16.94
C TRP A 192 4.37 14.29 15.87
N ALA A 193 3.53 13.64 15.06
CA ALA A 193 2.72 14.30 14.02
C ALA A 193 1.47 15.01 14.58
N ARG A 194 1.57 15.57 15.80
CA ARG A 194 0.53 16.37 16.46
C ARG A 194 0.90 17.84 16.45
#